data_AF-A0A0M4PPE1-F1
#
_entry.id   AF-A0A0M4PPE1-F1
#
_cell.length_a   1.000
_cell.length_b   1.000
_cell.length_c   1.000
_cell.angle_alpha   90.00
_cell.angle_beta   90.00
_cell.angle_gamma   90.00
#
_symmetry.space_group_name_H-M   'P 1'
#
loop_
_entity.id
_entity.type
_entity.pdbx_description
1 polymer ?
#
loop_
_entity_poly.entity_id
_entity_poly.type
_entity_poly.pdbx_seq_one_letter_code
_entity_poly.pdbx_strand_id
1 'polypeptide(L)'
;MTCSNGYDGLPDAGEGACCTGAAVFGPDRCTCWREVLDREQATPVPGPAEVRDGMCSDCAYRPASPERTETDGYAGDPGALEANALAGRPFYCHDGMARVQHLEHPTGVTVDGHPADYAPPIRDGVPYRADGRPALVCAGYDARRRRHAARPPVPVHGDADLARPGPDAETRR
;
A
#
# COMPACT_ATOMS: atom_id res chain seq x y z
N MET A 1 -19.46 18.84 -3.40
CA MET A 1 -19.65 17.52 -2.77
C MET A 1 -19.01 16.50 -3.69
N THR A 2 -18.04 15.75 -3.20
CA THR A 2 -17.29 14.77 -3.99
C THR A 2 -17.66 13.39 -3.45
N CYS A 3 -18.14 12.50 -4.31
CA CYS A 3 -18.45 11.11 -3.97
C CYS A 3 -17.16 10.30 -3.84
N SER A 4 -17.05 9.44 -2.81
CA SER A 4 -15.90 8.55 -2.66
C SER A 4 -16.08 7.29 -3.51
N ASN A 5 -15.12 7.03 -4.41
CA ASN A 5 -15.13 5.87 -5.31
C ASN A 5 -14.46 4.61 -4.70
N GLY A 6 -14.21 4.57 -3.39
CA GLY A 6 -13.37 3.56 -2.73
C GLY A 6 -14.09 2.38 -2.06
N TYR A 7 -15.40 2.50 -1.81
CA TYR A 7 -16.15 1.48 -1.05
C TYR A 7 -17.06 0.67 -1.96
N ASP A 8 -16.51 -0.43 -2.46
CA ASP A 8 -17.30 -1.45 -3.15
C ASP A 8 -18.17 -2.19 -2.12
N GLY A 9 -19.49 -2.28 -2.36
CA GLY A 9 -20.40 -3.10 -1.55
C GLY A 9 -21.21 -2.36 -0.48
N LEU A 10 -21.23 -1.02 -0.47
CA LEU A 10 -22.14 -0.31 0.43
C LEU A 10 -23.58 -0.34 -0.12
N PRO A 11 -24.55 -0.83 0.65
CA PRO A 11 -25.92 -0.95 0.18
C PRO A 11 -26.52 0.44 -0.05
N ASP A 12 -27.46 0.50 -0.98
CA ASP A 12 -28.34 1.64 -1.14
C ASP A 12 -29.14 1.83 0.16
N ALA A 13 -28.89 2.96 0.83
CA ALA A 13 -29.61 3.36 2.04
C ALA A 13 -30.88 4.17 1.72
N GLY A 14 -31.20 4.38 0.45
CA GLY A 14 -32.50 4.85 -0.04
C GLY A 14 -33.40 3.68 -0.48
N GLU A 15 -34.69 3.93 -0.66
CA GLU A 15 -35.70 2.95 -1.11
C GLU A 15 -35.51 2.55 -2.61
N GLY A 16 -34.31 2.14 -2.99
CA GLY A 16 -33.98 1.61 -4.31
C GLY A 16 -33.53 2.65 -5.34
N ALA A 17 -32.34 2.42 -5.89
CA ALA A 17 -31.70 3.16 -6.97
C ALA A 17 -31.62 4.69 -6.73
N CYS A 18 -31.33 5.11 -5.49
CA CYS A 18 -31.35 6.54 -5.14
C CYS A 18 -30.27 7.37 -5.87
N CYS A 19 -29.24 6.73 -6.41
CA CYS A 19 -28.16 7.37 -7.14
C CYS A 19 -27.85 6.66 -8.46
N THR A 20 -27.21 7.38 -9.40
CA THR A 20 -26.76 6.81 -10.68
C THR A 20 -25.88 5.58 -10.48
N GLY A 21 -25.07 5.55 -9.41
CA GLY A 21 -24.26 4.38 -9.06
C GLY A 21 -25.11 3.14 -8.82
N ALA A 22 -26.12 3.24 -7.95
CA ALA A 22 -27.02 2.15 -7.64
C ALA A 22 -27.91 1.76 -8.84
N ALA A 23 -28.34 2.74 -9.64
CA ALA A 23 -29.15 2.50 -10.83
C ALA A 23 -28.41 1.78 -11.96
N VAL A 24 -27.10 2.04 -12.12
CA VAL A 24 -26.28 1.49 -13.21
C VAL A 24 -25.55 0.21 -12.79
N PHE A 25 -25.09 0.13 -11.54
CA PHE A 25 -24.22 -0.96 -11.07
C PHE A 25 -24.87 -1.85 -10.01
N GLY A 26 -26.15 -1.63 -9.69
CA GLY A 26 -26.91 -2.38 -8.70
C GLY A 26 -26.86 -1.78 -7.29
N PRO A 27 -27.75 -2.21 -6.39
CA PRO A 27 -27.96 -1.56 -5.08
C PRO A 27 -26.73 -1.52 -4.17
N ASP A 28 -25.76 -2.41 -4.35
CA ASP A 28 -24.54 -2.48 -3.52
C ASP A 28 -23.41 -1.54 -3.99
N ARG A 29 -23.70 -0.63 -4.92
CA ARG A 29 -22.74 0.29 -5.53
C ARG A 29 -23.20 1.75 -5.41
N CYS A 30 -23.79 2.07 -4.26
CA CYS A 30 -24.22 3.44 -3.99
C CYS A 30 -23.01 4.38 -3.90
N THR A 31 -23.01 5.45 -4.68
CA THR A 31 -21.92 6.46 -4.68
C THR A 31 -22.25 7.69 -3.85
N CYS A 32 -23.40 7.72 -3.16
CA CYS A 32 -23.81 8.85 -2.32
C CYS A 32 -23.09 8.89 -0.97
N TRP A 33 -22.38 7.83 -0.59
CA TRP A 33 -21.62 7.79 0.65
C TRP A 33 -20.48 8.80 0.66
N ARG A 34 -20.39 9.54 1.76
CA ARG A 34 -19.34 10.53 2.03
C ARG A 34 -18.51 10.06 3.20
N GLU A 35 -17.19 10.09 3.04
CA GLU A 35 -16.26 9.86 4.15
C GLU A 35 -16.33 11.01 5.15
N VAL A 36 -16.47 10.66 6.42
CA VAL A 36 -16.24 11.55 7.55
C VAL A 36 -14.92 11.15 8.18
N LEU A 37 -13.95 12.06 8.11
CA LEU A 37 -12.60 11.82 8.59
C LEU A 37 -12.50 12.06 10.11
N ASP A 38 -11.58 11.34 10.75
CA ASP A 38 -11.27 11.51 12.18
C ASP A 38 -10.64 12.88 12.51
N ARG A 39 -10.17 13.59 11.48
CA ARG A 39 -9.58 14.93 11.56
C ARG A 39 -9.74 15.68 10.24
N GLU A 40 -9.65 16.99 10.29
CA GLU A 40 -9.67 17.83 9.09
C GLU A 40 -8.42 17.60 8.24
N GLN A 41 -8.62 17.52 6.92
CA GLN A 41 -7.54 17.38 5.94
C GLN A 41 -7.19 18.76 5.36
N ALA A 42 -6.01 19.27 5.73
CA ALA A 42 -5.48 20.51 5.17
C ALA A 42 -5.11 20.35 3.69
N THR A 43 -5.01 21.48 2.98
CA THR A 43 -4.59 21.51 1.58
C THR A 43 -3.14 21.01 1.46
N PRO A 44 -2.86 20.04 0.56
CA PRO A 44 -1.50 19.56 0.35
C PRO A 44 -0.53 20.67 -0.08
N VAL A 45 0.59 20.76 0.63
CA VAL A 45 1.72 21.65 0.38
C VAL A 45 2.88 20.81 -0.18
N PRO A 46 3.25 20.98 -1.47
CA PRO A 46 4.30 20.18 -2.08
C PRO A 46 5.65 20.32 -1.38
N GLY A 47 6.40 19.22 -1.33
CA GLY A 47 7.73 19.17 -0.74
C GLY A 47 8.32 17.75 -0.82
N PRO A 48 9.60 17.57 -0.48
CA PRO A 48 10.19 16.25 -0.40
C PRO A 48 9.56 15.45 0.74
N ALA A 49 9.34 14.15 0.53
CA ALA A 49 9.01 13.23 1.61
C ALA A 49 10.26 12.97 2.45
N GLU A 50 10.14 13.18 3.76
CA GLU A 50 11.20 12.90 4.72
C GLU A 50 11.16 11.43 5.16
N VAL A 51 12.29 10.85 5.53
CA VAL A 51 12.33 9.53 6.15
C VAL A 51 12.00 9.67 7.63
N ARG A 52 11.10 8.84 8.13
CA ARG A 52 10.79 8.78 9.57
C ARG A 52 12.03 8.37 10.37
N ASP A 53 12.24 8.97 11.54
CA ASP A 53 13.41 8.68 12.40
C ASP A 53 13.50 7.22 12.88
N GLY A 54 12.34 6.54 13.00
CA GLY A 54 12.29 5.16 13.47
C GLY A 54 11.02 4.45 13.03
N MET A 55 11.02 3.11 13.13
CA MET A 55 9.86 2.30 12.76
C MET A 55 8.69 2.58 13.72
N CYS A 56 7.50 2.87 13.20
CA CYS A 56 6.27 2.93 14.00
C CYS A 56 5.95 1.57 14.64
N SER A 57 5.05 1.53 15.62
CA SER A 57 4.68 0.32 16.36
C SER A 57 4.10 -0.77 15.46
N ASP A 58 3.36 -0.37 14.44
CA ASP A 58 2.67 -1.18 13.42
C ASP A 58 3.41 -1.20 12.08
N CYS A 59 4.73 -0.99 12.10
CA CYS A 59 5.50 -0.96 10.86
C CYS A 59 5.56 -2.34 10.20
N ALA A 60 5.01 -2.44 8.98
CA ALA A 60 5.01 -3.63 8.11
C ALA A 60 6.39 -4.30 7.92
N TYR A 61 7.48 -3.54 8.05
CA TYR A 61 8.84 -4.04 7.92
C TYR A 61 9.44 -4.60 9.23
N ARG A 62 8.69 -4.61 10.34
CA ARG A 62 9.10 -5.29 11.59
C ARG A 62 9.10 -6.81 11.38
N PRO A 63 10.05 -7.55 11.99
CA PRO A 63 10.11 -9.01 11.84
C PRO A 63 8.81 -9.75 12.20
N ALA A 64 8.05 -9.22 13.18
CA ALA A 64 6.81 -9.82 13.68
C ALA A 64 5.54 -9.04 13.26
N SER A 65 5.61 -8.27 12.17
CA SER A 65 4.44 -7.51 11.70
C SER A 65 3.34 -8.46 11.19
N PRO A 66 2.04 -8.20 11.46
CA PRO A 66 0.93 -8.97 10.92
C PRO A 66 0.95 -9.11 9.39
N GLU A 67 1.43 -8.06 8.70
CA GLU A 67 1.63 -8.00 7.24
C GLU A 67 2.71 -8.96 6.73
N ARG A 68 3.45 -9.61 7.64
CA ARG A 68 4.43 -10.66 7.32
C ARG A 68 3.97 -12.06 7.70
N THR A 69 2.84 -12.18 8.42
CA THR A 69 2.37 -13.44 9.01
C THR A 69 1.07 -13.94 8.38
N GLU A 70 0.71 -13.45 7.18
CA GLU A 70 -0.48 -13.88 6.41
C GLU A 70 -1.76 -13.92 7.28
N THR A 71 -1.90 -12.96 8.19
CA THR A 71 -3.01 -12.95 9.16
C THR A 71 -4.27 -12.39 8.50
N ASP A 72 -5.39 -13.12 8.64
CA ASP A 72 -6.70 -12.73 8.10
C ASP A 72 -7.05 -11.28 8.50
N GLY A 73 -7.36 -10.45 7.50
CA GLY A 73 -7.68 -9.02 7.66
C GLY A 73 -6.53 -8.05 7.35
N TYR A 74 -5.30 -8.53 7.16
CA TYR A 74 -4.18 -7.72 6.67
C TYR A 74 -3.79 -8.12 5.25
N ALA A 75 -3.96 -7.21 4.29
CA ALA A 75 -3.59 -7.43 2.88
C ALA A 75 -2.07 -7.36 2.63
N GLY A 76 -1.25 -7.66 3.64
CA GLY A 76 0.20 -7.63 3.54
C GLY A 76 0.73 -8.90 2.88
N ASP A 77 1.40 -8.76 1.75
CA ASP A 77 2.20 -9.82 1.14
C ASP A 77 3.69 -9.55 1.43
N PRO A 78 4.38 -10.42 2.20
CA PRO A 78 5.81 -10.29 2.45
C PRO A 78 6.64 -10.20 1.15
N GLY A 79 6.21 -10.91 0.10
CA GLY A 79 6.83 -10.88 -1.22
C GLY A 79 6.68 -9.51 -1.88
N ALA A 80 5.49 -8.92 -1.87
CA ALA A 80 5.24 -7.57 -2.37
C ALA A 80 6.04 -6.49 -1.61
N LEU A 81 6.13 -6.59 -0.28
CA LEU A 81 6.93 -5.66 0.53
C LEU A 81 8.43 -5.73 0.16
N GLU A 82 8.95 -6.93 -0.07
CA GLU A 82 10.33 -7.13 -0.50
C GLU A 82 10.53 -6.60 -1.94
N ALA A 83 9.60 -6.90 -2.85
CA ALA A 83 9.65 -6.42 -4.23
C ALA A 83 9.64 -4.89 -4.30
N ASN A 84 8.85 -4.21 -3.45
CA ASN A 84 8.84 -2.76 -3.35
C ASN A 84 10.19 -2.20 -2.89
N ALA A 85 10.79 -2.81 -1.87
CA ALA A 85 12.11 -2.41 -1.37
C ALA A 85 13.21 -2.62 -2.41
N LEU A 86 13.15 -3.74 -3.15
CA LEU A 86 14.09 -4.07 -4.23
C LEU A 86 13.95 -3.12 -5.43
N ALA A 87 12.71 -2.82 -5.84
CA ALA A 87 12.42 -1.93 -6.96
C ALA A 87 12.58 -0.45 -6.63
N GLY A 88 12.86 -0.10 -5.36
CA GLY A 88 12.97 1.29 -4.92
C GLY A 88 11.65 2.06 -4.96
N ARG A 89 10.50 1.37 -4.98
CA ARG A 89 9.16 2.00 -4.93
C ARG A 89 8.88 2.47 -3.51
N PRO A 90 8.61 3.75 -3.27
CA PRO A 90 8.50 4.29 -1.92
C PRO A 90 7.35 3.62 -1.15
N PHE A 91 7.59 3.37 0.13
CA PHE A 91 6.57 2.91 1.08
C PHE A 91 6.41 4.00 2.15
N TYR A 92 5.22 4.57 2.25
CA TYR A 92 4.92 5.69 3.15
C TYR A 92 4.30 5.21 4.47
N CYS A 93 4.63 5.88 5.57
CA CYS A 93 3.99 5.70 6.86
C CYS A 93 2.62 6.39 6.88
N HIS A 94 1.64 5.74 7.50
CA HIS A 94 0.33 6.36 7.76
C HIS A 94 0.31 7.40 8.89
N ASP A 95 1.44 7.65 9.53
CA ASP A 95 1.49 8.57 10.67
C ASP A 95 1.11 9.99 10.25
N GLY A 96 0.16 10.56 11.00
CA GLY A 96 -0.42 11.87 10.71
C GLY A 96 -1.39 11.87 9.53
N MET A 97 -1.72 10.75 8.90
CA MET A 97 -2.80 10.68 7.90
C MET A 97 -4.17 10.77 8.56
N ALA A 98 -5.13 11.35 7.84
CA ALA A 98 -6.53 11.26 8.22
C ALA A 98 -7.05 9.85 7.95
N ARG A 99 -7.94 9.39 8.82
CA ARG A 99 -8.60 8.09 8.71
C ARG A 99 -10.11 8.30 8.57
N VAL A 100 -10.77 7.46 7.78
CA VAL A 100 -12.23 7.45 7.71
C VAL A 100 -12.79 6.94 9.03
N GLN A 101 -13.49 7.81 9.75
CA GLN A 101 -14.16 7.47 11.00
C GLN A 101 -15.45 6.71 10.72
N HIS A 102 -16.25 7.23 9.79
CA HIS A 102 -17.47 6.59 9.30
C HIS A 102 -17.83 7.15 7.92
N LEU A 103 -18.73 6.45 7.26
CA LEU A 103 -19.36 6.84 6.01
C LEU A 103 -20.77 7.34 6.32
N GLU A 104 -21.15 8.46 5.73
CA GLU A 104 -22.47 9.05 5.89
C GLU A 104 -23.20 9.08 4.54
N HIS A 105 -24.44 8.57 4.54
CA HIS A 105 -25.35 8.67 3.40
C HIS A 105 -26.27 9.90 3.56
N PRO A 106 -26.69 10.59 2.48
CA PRO A 106 -27.60 11.73 2.55
C PRO A 106 -28.96 11.45 3.21
N THR A 107 -29.35 10.18 3.36
CA THR A 107 -30.56 9.78 4.11
C THR A 107 -30.36 9.77 5.64
N GLY A 108 -29.14 10.02 6.12
CA GLY A 108 -28.76 10.01 7.53
C GLY A 108 -28.24 8.67 8.05
N VAL A 109 -28.14 7.64 7.19
CA VAL A 109 -27.53 6.36 7.57
C VAL A 109 -26.01 6.49 7.65
N THR A 110 -25.42 5.85 8.67
CA THR A 110 -23.98 5.82 8.88
C THR A 110 -23.44 4.40 8.93
N VAL A 111 -22.23 4.19 8.42
CA VAL A 111 -21.48 2.93 8.53
C VAL A 111 -20.10 3.22 9.10
N ASP A 112 -19.68 2.48 10.12
CA ASP A 112 -18.35 2.68 10.72
C ASP A 112 -17.23 2.40 9.72
N GLY A 113 -16.21 3.26 9.73
CA GLY A 113 -14.99 3.06 8.95
C GLY A 113 -14.08 2.00 9.59
N HIS A 114 -13.27 1.32 8.79
CA HIS A 114 -12.32 0.35 9.32
C HIS A 114 -11.15 1.08 10.05
N PRO A 115 -10.63 0.57 11.19
CA PRO A 115 -9.56 1.25 11.93
C PRO A 115 -8.25 1.47 11.16
N ALA A 116 -8.04 0.77 10.05
CA ALA A 116 -6.89 0.93 9.16
C ALA A 116 -7.23 1.68 7.84
N ASP A 117 -8.40 2.31 7.77
CA ASP A 117 -8.92 2.97 6.57
C ASP A 117 -8.41 4.40 6.41
N TYR A 118 -7.13 4.52 6.09
CA TYR A 118 -6.50 5.81 5.85
C TYR A 118 -6.87 6.32 4.45
N ALA A 119 -7.36 7.56 4.38
CA ALA A 119 -7.77 8.20 3.13
C ALA A 119 -6.94 9.48 2.86
N PRO A 120 -5.61 9.36 2.71
CA PRO A 120 -4.78 10.52 2.42
C PRO A 120 -5.06 11.02 0.99
N PRO A 121 -5.05 12.35 0.75
CA PRO A 121 -4.96 12.84 -0.61
C PRO A 121 -3.61 12.45 -1.21
N ILE A 122 -3.62 11.96 -2.45
CA ILE A 122 -2.43 11.57 -3.21
C ILE A 122 -2.21 12.59 -4.32
N ARG A 123 -1.00 13.18 -4.41
CA ARG A 123 -0.58 14.02 -5.53
C ARG A 123 0.79 13.57 -6.02
N ASP A 124 0.92 13.37 -7.33
CA ASP A 124 2.16 12.91 -7.98
C ASP A 124 2.73 11.63 -7.35
N GLY A 125 1.85 10.72 -6.92
CA GLY A 125 2.23 9.46 -6.26
C GLY A 125 2.71 9.61 -4.80
N VAL A 126 2.61 10.81 -4.22
CA VAL A 126 2.94 11.09 -2.82
C VAL A 126 1.65 11.27 -2.02
N PRO A 127 1.40 10.45 -0.99
CA PRO A 127 0.29 10.69 -0.07
C PRO A 127 0.66 11.83 0.89
N TYR A 128 -0.35 12.54 1.38
CA TYR A 128 -0.17 13.67 2.29
C TYR A 128 -0.83 13.41 3.64
N ARG A 129 -0.22 13.95 4.69
CA ARG A 129 -0.76 13.95 6.04
C ARG A 129 -1.91 14.94 6.16
N ALA A 130 -2.67 14.82 7.24
CA ALA A 130 -3.77 15.72 7.57
C ALA A 130 -3.35 17.18 7.73
N ASP A 131 -2.09 17.43 8.12
CA ASP A 131 -1.52 18.79 8.21
C ASP A 131 -1.08 19.36 6.85
N GLY A 132 -1.30 18.63 5.76
CA GLY A 132 -0.98 19.05 4.40
C GLY A 132 0.48 18.82 4.00
N ARG A 133 1.36 18.34 4.89
CA ARG A 133 2.74 17.98 4.51
C ARG A 133 2.78 16.60 3.84
N PRO A 134 3.78 16.32 3.00
CA PRO A 134 4.01 14.98 2.46
C PRO A 134 4.09 13.92 3.55
N ALA A 135 3.67 12.70 3.24
CA ALA A 135 3.83 11.56 4.12
C ALA A 135 5.32 11.25 4.36
N LEU A 136 5.59 10.65 5.52
CA LEU A 136 6.93 10.20 5.84
C LEU A 136 7.22 8.88 5.10
N VAL A 137 8.41 8.74 4.53
CA VAL A 137 8.92 7.45 4.07
C VAL A 137 9.16 6.56 5.28
N CYS A 138 8.71 5.30 5.18
CA CYS A 138 8.85 4.33 6.25
C CYS A 138 10.32 4.00 6.53
N ALA A 139 10.73 4.15 7.79
CA ALA A 139 12.10 3.87 8.24
C ALA A 139 12.51 2.41 7.96
N GLY A 140 11.61 1.46 8.19
CA GLY A 140 11.86 0.04 7.96
C GLY A 140 12.03 -0.30 6.48
N TYR A 141 11.19 0.29 5.63
CA TYR A 141 11.32 0.22 4.17
C TYR A 141 12.67 0.80 3.72
N ASP A 142 13.00 2.01 4.18
CA ASP A 142 14.21 2.70 3.74
C ASP A 142 15.48 1.93 4.16
N ALA A 143 15.50 1.40 5.38
CA ALA A 143 16.57 0.50 5.83
C ALA A 143 16.68 -0.76 4.96
N ARG A 144 15.55 -1.37 4.60
CA ARG A 144 15.52 -2.56 3.72
C ARG A 144 16.03 -2.24 2.32
N ARG A 145 15.54 -1.16 1.72
CA ARG A 145 15.97 -0.64 0.41
C ARG A 145 17.48 -0.39 0.38
N ARG A 146 18.02 0.32 1.38
CA ARG A 146 19.47 0.59 1.49
C ARG A 146 20.28 -0.71 1.58
N ARG A 147 19.77 -1.72 2.30
CA ARG A 147 20.42 -3.05 2.36
C ARG A 147 20.47 -3.73 1.00
N HIS A 148 19.43 -3.63 0.17
CA HIS A 148 19.46 -4.15 -1.20
C HIS A 148 20.46 -3.41 -2.08
N ALA A 149 20.47 -2.08 -2.00
CA ALA A 149 21.38 -1.24 -2.78
C ALA A 149 22.86 -1.48 -2.41
N ALA A 150 23.14 -1.79 -1.14
CA ALA A 150 24.49 -2.10 -0.67
C ALA A 150 24.95 -3.54 -0.99
N ARG A 151 24.07 -4.40 -1.49
CA ARG A 151 24.42 -5.79 -1.78
C ARG A 151 25.25 -5.83 -3.06
N PRO A 152 26.49 -6.36 -3.03
CA PRO A 152 27.27 -6.49 -4.25
C PRO A 152 26.51 -7.37 -5.26
N PRO A 153 26.66 -7.14 -6.57
CA PRO A 153 26.08 -8.02 -7.56
C PRO A 153 26.55 -9.45 -7.26
N VAL A 154 25.61 -10.38 -7.21
CA VAL A 154 25.96 -11.80 -7.12
C VAL A 154 26.80 -12.09 -8.37
N PRO A 155 28.05 -12.55 -8.25
CA PRO A 155 28.80 -12.94 -9.41
C PRO A 155 27.97 -14.00 -10.12
N VAL A 156 27.51 -13.67 -11.32
CA VAL A 156 27.00 -14.69 -12.24
C VAL A 156 28.18 -15.61 -12.47
N HIS A 157 28.17 -16.77 -11.83
CA HIS A 157 29.07 -17.84 -12.19
C HIS A 157 28.67 -18.22 -13.60
N GLY A 158 29.28 -17.54 -14.57
CA GLY A 158 29.13 -17.85 -15.98
C GLY A 158 29.43 -19.32 -16.17
N ASP A 159 28.65 -19.95 -17.05
CA ASP A 159 28.65 -21.36 -17.42
C ASP A 159 30.07 -21.90 -17.73
N ALA A 160 30.87 -22.13 -16.70
CA ALA A 160 32.22 -22.65 -16.78
C ALA A 160 32.24 -24.18 -16.65
N ASP A 161 31.12 -24.85 -16.93
CA ASP A 161 31.02 -26.32 -16.84
C ASP A 161 30.48 -26.98 -18.12
N LEU A 162 30.79 -26.40 -19.28
CA LEU A 162 30.64 -27.04 -20.60
C LEU A 162 31.98 -27.12 -21.33
N ALA A 163 33.00 -27.67 -20.68
CA ALA A 163 34.21 -28.15 -21.36
C ALA A 163 34.94 -29.21 -20.54
N ARG A 164 34.28 -30.34 -20.23
CA ARG A 164 35.02 -31.59 -20.01
C ARG A 164 35.14 -32.29 -21.37
N PRO A 165 36.32 -32.27 -22.03
CA PRO A 165 36.53 -33.09 -23.21
C PRO A 165 36.31 -34.56 -22.82
N GLY A 166 35.54 -35.28 -23.63
CA GLY A 166 35.29 -36.70 -23.46
C GLY A 166 36.60 -37.48 -23.51
N PRO A 167 36.70 -38.64 -22.83
CA PRO A 167 37.91 -39.46 -22.89
C PRO A 167 38.14 -39.89 -24.34
N ASP A 168 39.28 -39.46 -24.88
CA ASP A 168 39.77 -39.87 -26.19
C ASP A 168 39.81 -41.40 -26.28
N ALA A 169 39.22 -41.89 -27.37
CA ALA A 169 39.36 -43.25 -27.83
C ALA A 169 40.79 -43.46 -28.36
N GLU A 170 41.68 -44.03 -27.54
CA GLU A 170 42.94 -44.58 -28.01
C GLU A 170 42.98 -46.12 -27.86
N THR A 171 42.58 -46.75 -28.96
CA THR A 171 43.31 -47.83 -29.66
C THR A 171 44.32 -48.66 -28.85
N ARG A 172 44.01 -49.95 -28.61
CA ARG A 172 45.02 -51.03 -28.63
C ARG A 172 44.45 -52.30 -29.26
N ARG A 173 44.97 -52.57 -30.47
CA ARG A 173 45.29 -53.84 -31.15
C ARG A 173 44.29 -54.99 -31.12
#